data_AF-A0A534YHP8-F1
#
_entry.id   AF-A0A534YHP8-F1
#
_cell.length_a   1.000
_cell.length_b   1.000
_cell.length_c   1.000
_cell.angle_alpha   90.00
_cell.angle_beta   90.00
_cell.angle_gamma   90.00
#
_symmetry.space_group_name_H-M   'P 1'
#
loop_
_entity.id
_entity.type
_entity.pdbx_description
1 polymer ?
#
loop_
_entity_poly.entity_id
_entity_poly.type
_entity_poly.pdbx_seq_one_letter_code
_entity_poly.pdbx_strand_id
1 'polypeptide(L)' 'PAGRSPYGLWDCAGNVWEWVQDPFGQGGLRAARGGGWNAHPPQLRCAHRNGWPEPARFSNIGFRLAR' A
#
# COMPACT_ATOMS: atom_id res chain seq x y z
N PRO A 1 -8.18 16.22 -9.27
CA PRO A 1 -6.72 15.96 -9.15
C PRO A 1 -6.24 15.04 -10.28
N ALA A 2 -5.20 15.45 -11.01
CA ALA A 2 -4.65 14.68 -12.15
C ALA A 2 -3.78 13.49 -11.70
N GLY A 3 -4.19 12.73 -10.68
CA GLY A 3 -3.44 11.61 -10.09
C GLY A 3 -2.56 11.96 -8.88
N ARG A 4 -2.50 13.24 -8.48
CA ARG A 4 -1.72 13.73 -7.32
C ARG A 4 -2.61 13.97 -6.10
N SER A 5 -2.13 13.60 -4.91
CA SER A 5 -2.78 13.92 -3.65
C SER A 5 -2.73 15.43 -3.33
N PRO A 6 -3.56 15.95 -2.42
CA PRO A 6 -3.49 17.34 -1.96
C PRO A 6 -2.13 17.75 -1.38
N TYR A 7 -1.34 16.78 -0.92
CA TYR A 7 0.00 16.98 -0.36
C TYR A 7 1.11 16.82 -1.40
N GLY A 8 0.73 16.71 -2.68
CA GLY A 8 1.69 16.62 -3.77
C GLY A 8 2.28 15.22 -3.99
N LEU A 9 1.66 14.17 -3.45
CA LEU A 9 2.14 12.80 -3.56
C LEU A 9 1.51 12.08 -4.77
N TRP A 10 2.32 11.34 -5.51
CA TRP A 10 1.89 10.51 -6.62
C TRP A 10 1.76 9.05 -6.20
N ASP A 11 0.97 8.28 -6.95
CA ASP A 11 0.84 6.82 -6.78
C ASP A 11 0.38 6.40 -5.38
N CYS A 12 -0.48 7.19 -4.74
CA CYS A 12 -1.12 6.80 -3.47
C CYS A 12 -2.22 5.74 -3.65
N ALA A 13 -2.60 5.46 -4.90
CA ALA A 13 -3.65 4.54 -5.30
C ALA A 13 -3.24 3.84 -6.61
N GLY A 14 -2.55 2.70 -6.50
CA GLY A 14 -2.03 1.91 -7.63
C GLY A 14 -0.50 1.85 -7.67
N ASN A 15 0.03 1.42 -8.82
CA ASN A 15 1.45 1.08 -9.02
C ASN A 15 1.89 -0.14 -8.19
N VAL A 16 2.23 0.05 -6.92
CA VAL A 16 2.60 -1.04 -6.00
C VAL A 16 1.97 -0.82 -4.64
N TRP A 17 1.67 -1.92 -3.95
CA TRP A 17 1.38 -1.87 -2.53
C TRP A 17 2.60 -1.35 -1.78
N GLU A 18 2.41 -0.42 -0.87
CA GLU A 18 3.49 0.15 -0.07
C GLU A 18 3.46 -0.48 1.33
N TRP A 19 4.54 -1.17 1.72
CA TRP A 19 4.75 -1.61 3.10
C TRP A 19 4.68 -0.44 4.07
N VAL A 20 4.06 -0.64 5.23
CA VAL A 20 4.10 0.29 6.37
C VAL A 20 4.60 -0.42 7.63
N GLN A 21 5.09 0.35 8.61
CA GLN A 21 5.65 -0.19 9.85
C GLN A 21 4.58 -0.89 10.71
N ASP A 22 3.33 -0.43 10.63
CA ASP A 22 2.21 -0.91 11.44
C ASP A 22 1.88 -2.40 11.19
N PRO A 23 1.47 -3.14 12.24
CA PRO A 23 0.94 -4.49 12.07
C PRO A 23 -0.43 -4.49 11.38
N PHE A 24 -0.73 -5.58 10.68
CA PHE A 24 -2.05 -5.86 10.16
C PHE A 24 -2.84 -6.75 11.13
N GLY A 25 -3.57 -6.10 12.05
CA GLY A 25 -4.40 -6.82 13.03
C GLY A 25 -3.55 -7.64 14.00
N GLN A 26 -4.12 -8.76 14.47
CA GLN A 26 -3.41 -9.76 15.26
C GLN A 26 -2.91 -10.88 14.33
N GLY A 27 -1.77 -11.50 14.64
CA GLY A 27 -1.24 -12.64 13.87
C GLY A 27 0.05 -12.40 13.08
N GLY A 28 0.82 -11.36 13.41
CA GLY A 28 2.19 -11.20 12.89
C GLY A 28 2.31 -10.76 11.43
N LEU A 29 1.23 -10.32 10.81
CA LEU A 29 1.24 -9.73 9.46
C LEU A 29 1.65 -8.25 9.53
N ARG A 30 2.32 -7.77 8.48
CA ARG A 30 2.61 -6.35 8.26
C ARG A 30 1.57 -5.74 7.34
N ALA A 31 1.19 -4.50 7.60
CA ALA A 31 0.23 -3.82 6.77
C ALA A 31 0.89 -3.25 5.51
N ALA A 32 0.10 -3.17 4.43
CA ALA A 32 0.45 -2.47 3.22
C ALA A 32 -0.75 -1.66 2.70
N ARG A 33 -0.46 -0.56 1.98
CA ARG A 33 -1.43 0.44 1.52
C ARG A 33 -1.30 0.73 0.03
N GLY A 34 -2.27 1.46 -0.53
CA GLY A 34 -2.20 2.03 -1.87
C GLY A 34 -2.68 1.13 -3.01
N GLY A 35 -2.50 -0.18 -2.93
CA GLY A 35 -2.87 -1.07 -4.04
C GLY A 35 -1.77 -1.18 -5.10
N GLY A 36 -1.70 -2.30 -5.80
CA GLY A 36 -0.76 -2.52 -6.91
C GLY A 36 -1.38 -2.35 -8.29
N TRP A 37 -0.55 -2.47 -9.33
CA TRP A 37 -0.98 -2.46 -10.74
C TRP A 37 -2.03 -3.53 -11.07
N ASN A 38 -2.12 -4.60 -10.27
CA ASN A 38 -3.11 -5.66 -10.37
C ASN A 38 -4.27 -5.56 -9.37
N ALA A 39 -4.40 -4.44 -8.64
CA ALA A 39 -5.43 -4.29 -7.62
C ALA A 39 -6.80 -3.96 -8.22
N HIS A 40 -7.86 -4.51 -7.62
CA HIS A 40 -9.22 -4.16 -7.96
C HIS A 40 -9.62 -2.78 -7.38
N PRO A 41 -10.58 -2.06 -7.98
CA PRO A 41 -10.96 -0.72 -7.53
C PRO A 41 -11.24 -0.56 -6.01
N PRO A 42 -11.90 -1.52 -5.31
CA PRO A 42 -12.10 -1.41 -3.87
C PRO A 42 -10.82 -1.42 -3.02
N GLN A 43 -9.73 -1.96 -3.57
CA GLN A 43 -8.42 -2.03 -2.93
C GLN A 43 -7.61 -0.73 -3.09
N LEU A 44 -8.02 0.14 -4.02
CA LEU A 44 -7.38 1.45 -4.28
C LEU A 44 -7.91 2.58 -3.38
N ARG A 45 -8.88 2.29 -2.50
CA ARG A 45 -9.40 3.29 -1.55
C ARG A 45 -8.32 3.64 -0.52
N CYS A 46 -8.19 4.91 -0.15
CA CYS A 46 -7.20 5.37 0.83
C CYS A 46 -7.29 4.64 2.19
N ALA A 47 -8.50 4.23 2.59
CA ALA A 47 -8.73 3.52 3.84
C ALA A 47 -8.48 1.99 3.74
N HIS A 48 -8.28 1.45 2.53
CA HIS A 48 -8.02 0.02 2.37
C HIS A 48 -6.68 -0.36 3.00
N ARG A 49 -6.65 -1.54 3.60
CA ARG A 49 -5.47 -2.14 4.21
C ARG A 49 -5.35 -3.56 3.68
N ASN A 50 -4.14 -3.96 3.30
CA ASN A 50 -3.84 -5.36 3.05
C ASN A 50 -2.77 -5.84 4.05
N GLY A 51 -2.69 -7.15 4.26
CA GLY A 51 -1.77 -7.77 5.22
C GLY A 51 -1.01 -8.93 4.59
N TRP A 52 0.30 -8.95 4.80
CA TRP A 52 1.17 -10.06 4.37
C TRP A 52 2.20 -10.40 5.45
N PRO A 53 2.74 -11.64 5.45
CA PRO A 53 3.87 -12.00 6.29
C PRO A 53 5.08 -11.11 5.98
N GLU A 54 5.87 -10.77 6.99
CA GLU A 54 7.09 -9.95 6.84
C GLU A 54 8.08 -10.42 5.75
N PRO A 55 8.30 -11.73 5.51
CA PRO A 55 9.21 -12.16 4.44
C PRO A 55 8.61 -12.06 3.03
N ALA A 56 7.34 -11.69 2.86
CA ALA A 56 6.68 -11.65 1.56
C ALA A 56 7.34 -10.61 0.64
N ARG A 57 7.65 -11.03 -0.60
CA ARG A 57 8.22 -10.18 -1.65
C ARG A 57 7.57 -10.56 -2.96
N PHE A 58 6.74 -9.65 -3.48
CA PHE A 58 6.04 -9.84 -4.75
C PHE A 58 6.33 -8.66 -5.68
N SER A 59 6.18 -8.87 -6.98
CA SER A 59 6.42 -7.84 -8.00
C SER A 59 5.47 -6.64 -7.91
N ASN A 60 4.41 -6.72 -7.10
CA ASN A 60 3.44 -5.65 -6.85
C ASN A 60 3.54 -5.06 -5.43
N ILE A 61 4.62 -5.35 -4.68
CA ILE A 61 4.87 -4.77 -3.35
C ILE A 61 6.20 -4.00 -3.36
N GLY A 62 6.14 -2.75 -2.91
CA GLY A 62 7.27 -1.86 -2.70
C GLY A 62 7.15 -1.12 -1.35
N PHE A 63 7.74 0.08 -1.29
CA PHE A 63 7.70 0.93 -0.10
C PHE A 63 7.90 2.40 -0.49
N ARG A 64 7.57 3.29 0.45
CA ARG A 64 7.85 4.73 0.36
C ARG A 64 8.57 5.18 1.62
N LEU A 65 9.54 6.08 1.46
CA LEU A 65 10.27 6.66 2.58
C LEU A 65 9.43 7.72 3.30
N ALA A 66 9.59 7.80 4.61
CA ALA A 66 9.06 8.85 5.47
C ALA A 66 10.19 9.37 6.38
N ARG A 67 10.07 10.62 6.83
CA ARG A 67 10.98 11.26 7.79
C ARG A 67 10.19 12.06 8.81
#